data_AF-A0A370CJB1-F1
#
_entry.id   AF-A0A370CJB1-F1
#
_cell.length_a   1.000
_cell.length_b   1.000
_cell.length_c   1.000
_cell.angle_alpha   90.00
_cell.angle_beta   90.00
_cell.angle_gamma   90.00
#
_symmetry.space_group_name_H-M   'P 1'
#
loop_
_entity.id
_entity.type
_entity.pdbx_description
1 polymer ?
#
loop_
_entity_poly.entity_id
_entity_poly.type
_entity_poly.pdbx_seq_one_letter_code
_entity_poly.pdbx_strand_id
1 'polypeptide(L)'
;MNTLNPMKKLSQNLKLDTTTENYFLANIKTATEFSKALFEQSLRKKVDSKVKEQEVNLTVKLYELFKNRFNSIVQNDKDFETLIDCLEEYLFPQFKRLQAQQGIADLCCSLKKRLPSLIKSSQVICQLFRYLPAEKFSEARLLVCESLIKEDFFSGNVNDLKNMLAYLQPAEQISILESLRTNWDSILKNPEDFNQIISSLAADECVVFCQSLATYWPSLIKNPKDYNLVVSFLKDHGHTAAITPLFNSLQTYWPSILKTTSDLVCLLDYLIPMQGQEVYGSLVKDWPSSLIENIRDLQLVSYSLNDGQFKVLCETLKCLPTLIEGQPKDDLERFVRNADSQKVKILFACLKKDEPLMKKNAEQASGITHASTFKLGTSFPMGFFKFFSKKLPLILTSNLSLCLTLKS
;
A
#
# COMPACT_ATOMS: atom_id res chain seq x y z
N MET A 1 29.21 -12.51 40.57
CA MET A 1 30.45 -11.74 40.30
C MET A 1 30.63 -11.37 38.82
N ASN A 2 29.84 -11.88 37.86
CA ASN A 2 29.90 -11.44 36.44
C ASN A 2 28.99 -10.23 36.07
N THR A 3 28.21 -9.70 37.01
CA THR A 3 27.16 -8.66 36.84
C THR A 3 27.68 -7.22 36.79
N LEU A 4 28.98 -7.00 36.54
CA LEU A 4 29.57 -5.66 36.41
C LEU A 4 30.17 -5.44 35.03
N ASN A 5 30.25 -6.48 34.20
CA ASN A 5 30.96 -6.46 32.94
C ASN A 5 30.29 -5.55 31.88
N PRO A 6 28.96 -5.57 31.67
CA PRO A 6 28.28 -4.65 30.75
C PRO A 6 28.36 -3.20 31.22
N MET A 7 28.21 -2.95 32.53
CA MET A 7 28.29 -1.60 33.10
C MET A 7 29.71 -1.02 33.04
N LYS A 8 30.74 -1.84 33.25
CA LYS A 8 32.14 -1.47 33.00
C LYS A 8 32.39 -1.19 31.52
N LYS A 9 31.78 -1.97 30.64
CA LYS A 9 31.89 -1.78 29.19
C LYS A 9 31.19 -0.48 28.75
N LEU A 10 30.03 -0.17 29.35
CA LEU A 10 29.36 1.12 29.22
C LEU A 10 30.29 2.24 29.70
N SER A 11 30.77 2.21 30.95
CA SER A 11 31.66 3.28 31.46
C SER A 11 32.93 3.48 30.62
N GLN A 12 33.53 2.39 30.14
CA GLN A 12 34.68 2.41 29.23
C GLN A 12 34.34 2.99 27.85
N ASN A 13 33.19 2.62 27.27
CA ASN A 13 32.72 3.18 25.99
C ASN A 13 32.41 4.67 26.10
N LEU A 14 31.87 5.09 27.24
CA LEU A 14 31.49 6.47 27.55
C LEU A 14 32.66 7.42 27.81
N LYS A 15 33.91 6.91 27.87
CA LYS A 15 35.12 7.68 28.19
C LYS A 15 34.94 8.59 29.41
N LEU A 16 34.18 8.14 30.40
CA LEU A 16 33.99 8.89 31.63
C LEU A 16 35.36 9.10 32.28
N ASP A 17 35.61 10.30 32.83
CA ASP A 17 36.80 10.48 33.65
C ASP A 17 36.73 9.49 34.83
N THR A 18 37.88 9.05 35.31
CA THR A 18 37.99 7.99 36.32
C THR A 18 37.15 8.27 37.57
N THR A 19 36.95 9.55 37.92
CA THR A 19 36.13 9.96 39.07
C THR A 19 34.65 9.76 38.79
N THR A 20 34.18 10.18 37.62
CA THR A 20 32.80 9.99 37.17
C THR A 20 32.48 8.52 36.93
N GLU A 21 33.37 7.76 36.31
CA GLU A 21 33.23 6.31 36.12
C GLU A 21 33.08 5.61 37.48
N ASN A 22 33.97 5.90 38.42
CA ASN A 22 33.91 5.31 39.75
C ASN A 22 32.63 5.70 40.50
N TYR A 23 32.17 6.95 40.39
CA TYR A 23 30.93 7.41 41.01
C TYR A 23 29.69 6.73 40.39
N PHE A 24 29.65 6.61 39.07
CA PHE A 24 28.56 5.97 38.33
C PHE A 24 28.49 4.46 38.64
N LEU A 25 29.63 3.75 38.52
CA LEU A 25 29.73 2.34 38.86
C LEU A 25 29.45 2.08 40.34
N ALA A 26 29.89 2.96 41.25
CA ALA A 26 29.60 2.83 42.68
C ALA A 26 28.10 2.97 42.98
N ASN A 27 27.41 3.95 42.39
CA ASN A 27 25.97 4.13 42.58
C ASN A 27 25.17 2.95 42.01
N ILE A 28 25.54 2.44 40.84
CA ILE A 28 24.85 1.30 40.24
C ILE A 28 25.14 0.01 41.01
N LYS A 29 26.39 -0.21 41.42
CA LYS A 29 26.74 -1.33 42.29
C LYS A 29 25.95 -1.26 43.60
N THR A 30 25.88 -0.09 44.22
CA THR A 30 25.12 0.13 45.46
C THR A 30 23.64 -0.20 45.26
N ALA A 31 23.01 0.28 44.18
CA ALA A 31 21.61 -0.01 43.91
C ALA A 31 21.35 -1.48 43.53
N THR A 32 22.28 -2.12 42.82
CA THR A 32 22.19 -3.53 42.45
C THR A 32 22.31 -4.42 43.69
N GLU A 33 23.28 -4.13 44.57
CA GLU A 33 23.46 -4.81 45.85
C GLU A 33 22.26 -4.58 46.79
N PHE A 34 21.74 -3.35 46.84
CA PHE A 34 20.55 -3.01 47.61
C PHE A 34 19.31 -3.75 47.11
N SER A 35 19.06 -3.78 45.79
CA SER A 35 17.95 -4.53 45.20
C SER A 35 18.08 -6.04 45.41
N LYS A 36 19.30 -6.58 45.37
CA LYS A 36 19.55 -8.00 45.67
C LYS A 36 19.24 -8.32 47.13
N ALA A 37 19.70 -7.47 48.06
CA ALA A 37 19.39 -7.60 49.49
C ALA A 37 17.88 -7.55 49.75
N LEU A 38 17.16 -6.64 49.08
CA LEU A 38 15.71 -6.53 49.14
C LEU A 38 14.97 -7.73 48.57
N PHE A 39 15.44 -8.30 47.46
CA PHE A 39 14.89 -9.53 46.90
C PHE A 39 15.04 -10.68 47.91
N GLU A 40 16.22 -10.85 48.48
CA GLU A 40 16.50 -11.84 49.53
C GLU A 40 15.68 -11.61 50.80
N GLN A 41 15.38 -10.35 51.15
CA GLN A 41 14.54 -9.99 52.30
C GLN A 41 13.04 -10.20 52.02
N SER A 42 12.59 -9.98 50.77
CA SER A 42 11.21 -10.20 50.33
C SER A 42 10.84 -11.69 50.33
N LEU A 43 11.79 -12.55 49.94
CA LEU A 43 11.67 -14.00 50.07
C LEU A 43 11.49 -14.45 51.53
N ARG A 44 11.92 -13.63 52.50
CA ARG A 44 11.82 -13.89 53.95
C ARG A 44 10.56 -13.30 54.60
N LYS A 45 9.54 -12.91 53.80
CA LYS A 45 8.14 -12.60 54.19
C LYS A 45 7.82 -11.32 54.98
N LYS A 46 8.76 -10.42 55.29
CA LYS A 46 8.42 -9.07 55.78
C LYS A 46 9.38 -8.01 55.24
N VAL A 47 8.98 -7.36 54.15
CA VAL A 47 9.65 -6.12 53.72
C VAL A 47 9.05 -4.97 54.52
N ASP A 48 9.85 -4.40 55.41
CA ASP A 48 9.51 -3.21 56.21
C ASP A 48 9.24 -2.02 55.27
N SER A 49 8.22 -1.21 55.55
CA SER A 49 7.81 -0.07 54.72
C SER A 49 8.94 0.95 54.53
N LYS A 50 9.84 1.08 55.51
CA LYS A 50 11.04 1.93 55.39
C LYS A 50 12.02 1.46 54.31
N VAL A 51 12.12 0.15 54.10
CA VAL A 51 13.05 -0.41 53.11
C VAL A 51 12.51 -0.21 51.69
N LYS A 52 11.18 -0.33 51.50
CA LYS A 52 10.53 0.04 50.23
C LYS A 52 10.73 1.53 49.90
N GLU A 53 10.62 2.41 50.87
CA GLU A 53 10.82 3.85 50.68
C GLU A 53 12.27 4.17 50.29
N GLN A 54 13.26 3.49 50.90
CA GLN A 54 14.66 3.62 50.52
C GLN A 54 14.94 3.09 49.10
N GLU A 55 14.30 2.00 48.69
CA GLU A 55 14.42 1.44 47.32
C GLU A 55 13.89 2.40 46.26
N VAL A 56 12.72 2.99 46.51
CA VAL A 56 12.13 4.02 45.65
C VAL A 56 13.08 5.22 45.56
N ASN A 57 13.59 5.72 46.70
CA ASN A 57 14.52 6.86 46.72
C ASN A 57 15.84 6.59 45.98
N LEU A 58 16.42 5.40 46.11
CA LEU A 58 17.62 5.01 45.36
C LEU A 58 17.36 4.91 43.86
N THR A 59 16.22 4.36 43.47
CA THR A 59 15.82 4.24 42.06
C THR A 59 15.53 5.60 41.44
N VAL A 60 14.85 6.50 42.16
CA VAL A 60 14.63 7.89 41.73
C VAL A 60 15.96 8.63 41.59
N LYS A 61 16.90 8.46 42.53
CA LYS A 61 18.24 9.06 42.41
C LYS A 61 19.04 8.50 41.24
N LEU A 62 18.97 7.19 41.00
CA LEU A 62 19.59 6.55 39.83
C LEU A 62 18.99 7.07 38.54
N TYR A 63 17.66 7.20 38.51
CA TYR A 63 16.94 7.75 37.38
C TYR A 63 17.32 9.20 37.12
N GLU A 64 17.35 10.06 38.14
CA GLU A 64 17.79 11.45 38.02
C GLU A 64 19.27 11.56 37.61
N LEU A 65 20.15 10.69 38.13
CA LEU A 65 21.54 10.62 37.67
C LEU A 65 21.62 10.22 36.19
N PHE A 66 20.84 9.22 35.78
CA PHE A 66 20.74 8.80 34.39
C PHE A 66 20.22 9.93 33.54
N LYS A 67 19.06 10.51 33.84
CA LYS A 67 18.42 11.63 33.13
C LYS A 67 19.36 12.83 32.97
N ASN A 68 19.99 13.28 34.04
CA ASN A 68 20.86 14.46 34.03
C ASN A 68 22.18 14.23 33.30
N ARG A 69 22.69 12.99 33.28
CA ARG A 69 23.93 12.64 32.56
C ARG A 69 23.69 11.92 31.24
N PHE A 70 22.45 11.63 30.89
CA PHE A 70 22.14 10.85 29.70
C PHE A 70 22.70 11.51 28.45
N ASN A 71 22.59 12.84 28.39
CA ASN A 71 23.09 13.62 27.28
C ASN A 71 24.60 13.61 27.16
N SER A 72 25.34 13.50 28.27
CA SER A 72 26.78 13.33 28.24
C SER A 72 27.18 11.87 28.00
N ILE A 73 26.32 10.92 28.36
CA ILE A 73 26.52 9.48 28.26
C ILE A 73 26.36 9.04 26.79
N VAL A 74 25.17 9.14 26.22
CA VAL A 74 24.96 8.63 24.86
C VAL A 74 25.52 9.64 23.88
N GLN A 75 26.68 9.39 23.27
CA GLN A 75 27.28 10.27 22.26
C GLN A 75 27.16 9.68 20.85
N ASN A 76 27.09 8.36 20.75
CA ASN A 76 26.97 7.63 19.49
C ASN A 76 25.96 6.46 19.60
N ASP A 77 25.78 5.77 18.48
CA ASP A 77 24.95 4.57 18.34
C ASP A 77 25.38 3.43 19.25
N LYS A 78 26.68 3.16 19.34
CA LYS A 78 27.20 2.09 20.20
C LYS A 78 26.96 2.37 21.68
N ASP A 79 27.04 3.63 22.09
CA ASP A 79 26.68 4.04 23.45
C ASP A 79 25.18 3.84 23.69
N PHE A 80 24.34 4.07 22.69
CA PHE A 80 22.90 3.87 22.77
C PHE A 80 22.52 2.39 22.84
N GLU A 81 23.15 1.53 22.03
CA GLU A 81 22.97 0.07 22.10
C GLU A 81 23.45 -0.47 23.46
N THR A 82 24.66 -0.08 23.90
CA THR A 82 25.18 -0.50 25.20
C THR A 82 24.28 0.00 26.33
N LEU A 83 23.70 1.18 26.17
CA LEU A 83 22.72 1.70 27.11
C LEU A 83 21.45 0.85 27.09
N ILE A 84 20.91 0.46 25.93
CA ILE A 84 19.74 -0.42 25.85
C ILE A 84 20.04 -1.74 26.57
N ASP A 85 21.23 -2.33 26.38
CA ASP A 85 21.66 -3.53 27.11
C ASP A 85 21.71 -3.28 28.62
N CYS A 86 22.24 -2.13 29.06
CA CYS A 86 22.28 -1.76 30.47
C CYS A 86 20.89 -1.50 31.05
N LEU A 87 20.00 -0.88 30.26
CA LEU A 87 18.61 -0.66 30.63
C LEU A 87 17.90 -2.01 30.79
N GLU A 88 18.10 -2.94 29.85
CA GLU A 88 17.60 -4.32 29.86
C GLU A 88 18.03 -5.07 31.13
N GLU A 89 19.32 -5.10 31.42
CA GLU A 89 19.85 -5.99 32.45
C GLU A 89 19.65 -5.42 33.86
N TYR A 90 19.67 -4.09 34.02
CA TYR A 90 19.75 -3.46 35.34
C TYR A 90 18.59 -2.54 35.69
N LEU A 91 18.13 -1.69 34.78
CA LEU A 91 17.16 -0.63 35.13
C LEU A 91 15.70 -1.09 34.93
N PHE A 92 15.38 -1.75 33.82
CA PHE A 92 14.02 -2.21 33.54
C PHE A 92 13.48 -3.22 34.56
N PRO A 93 14.27 -4.19 35.07
CA PRO A 93 13.82 -5.06 36.16
C PRO A 93 13.43 -4.27 37.42
N GLN A 94 14.13 -3.17 37.73
CA GLN A 94 13.86 -2.33 38.90
C GLN A 94 12.64 -1.44 38.67
N PHE A 95 12.55 -0.79 37.50
CA PHE A 95 11.38 0.01 37.14
C PHE A 95 10.10 -0.82 37.10
N LYS A 96 10.19 -2.08 36.63
CA LYS A 96 9.07 -3.04 36.66
C LYS A 96 8.65 -3.38 38.10
N ARG A 97 9.58 -3.52 39.03
CA ARG A 97 9.30 -3.78 40.46
C ARG A 97 8.65 -2.58 41.16
N LEU A 98 9.05 -1.36 40.78
CA LEU A 98 8.70 -0.14 41.52
C LEU A 98 7.53 0.65 40.91
N GLN A 99 6.89 0.14 39.84
CA GLN A 99 5.84 0.86 39.11
C GLN A 99 6.28 2.27 38.66
N ALA A 100 7.57 2.49 38.45
CA ALA A 100 8.13 3.78 38.06
C ALA A 100 7.91 4.07 36.55
N GLN A 101 6.65 3.97 36.10
CA GLN A 101 6.24 4.18 34.71
C GLN A 101 6.58 5.59 34.23
N GLN A 102 6.53 6.58 35.13
CA GLN A 102 6.84 7.98 34.83
C GLN A 102 8.30 8.17 34.36
N GLY A 103 9.26 7.47 34.96
CA GLY A 103 10.68 7.67 34.64
C GLY A 103 11.04 7.26 33.22
N ILE A 104 10.45 6.19 32.70
CA ILE A 104 10.73 5.73 31.34
C ILE A 104 10.10 6.65 30.29
N ALA A 105 8.88 7.13 30.54
CA ALA A 105 8.22 8.11 29.68
C ALA A 105 8.99 9.44 29.66
N ASP A 106 9.41 9.92 30.83
CA ASP A 106 10.24 11.12 30.98
C ASP A 106 11.61 10.95 30.28
N LEU A 107 12.17 9.74 30.27
CA LEU A 107 13.38 9.42 29.53
C LEU A 107 13.14 9.56 28.02
N CYS A 108 12.13 8.89 27.47
CA CYS A 108 11.78 9.02 26.05
C CYS A 108 11.51 10.49 25.67
N CYS A 109 10.78 11.24 26.51
CA CYS A 109 10.56 12.68 26.36
C CYS A 109 11.87 13.47 26.33
N SER A 110 12.80 13.18 27.24
CA SER A 110 14.10 13.84 27.30
C SER A 110 14.96 13.56 26.07
N LEU A 111 14.70 12.45 25.38
CA LEU A 111 15.45 12.01 24.19
C LEU A 111 14.78 12.33 22.87
N LYS A 112 13.56 12.88 22.88
CA LYS A 112 12.76 13.13 21.67
C LYS A 112 13.58 13.68 20.50
N LYS A 113 14.41 14.70 20.77
CA LYS A 113 15.24 15.40 19.75
C LYS A 113 16.48 14.62 19.30
N ARG A 114 16.93 13.63 20.06
CA ARG A 114 18.14 12.84 19.78
C ARG A 114 17.82 11.44 19.28
N LEU A 115 16.62 10.93 19.56
CA LEU A 115 16.19 9.61 19.12
C LEU A 115 16.49 9.35 17.63
N PRO A 116 16.25 10.28 16.69
CA PRO A 116 16.53 10.03 15.28
C PRO A 116 18.01 9.89 14.93
N SER A 117 18.93 10.52 15.67
CA SER A 117 20.37 10.35 15.46
C SER A 117 20.95 9.13 16.18
N LEU A 118 20.24 8.62 17.19
CA LEU A 118 20.62 7.44 17.97
C LEU A 118 20.06 6.14 17.40
N ILE A 119 18.86 6.20 16.81
CA ILE A 119 18.20 5.09 16.15
C ILE A 119 18.66 5.10 14.69
N LYS A 120 19.56 4.18 14.34
CA LYS A 120 20.09 4.05 12.97
C LYS A 120 19.41 2.95 12.14
N SER A 121 18.58 2.13 12.77
CA SER A 121 17.86 1.03 12.11
C SER A 121 16.61 0.64 12.88
N SER A 122 15.69 -0.06 12.22
CA SER A 122 14.52 -0.63 12.90
C SER A 122 14.87 -1.66 13.98
N GLN A 123 16.02 -2.32 13.89
CA GLN A 123 16.43 -3.29 14.91
C GLN A 123 16.59 -2.63 16.28
N VAL A 124 17.12 -1.41 16.34
CA VAL A 124 17.25 -0.64 17.58
C VAL A 124 15.86 -0.25 18.12
N ILE A 125 14.92 0.11 17.24
CA ILE A 125 13.52 0.39 17.63
C ILE A 125 12.88 -0.87 18.21
N CYS A 126 13.04 -2.00 17.55
CA CYS A 126 12.47 -3.29 17.97
C CYS A 126 13.01 -3.70 19.35
N GLN A 127 14.32 -3.53 19.58
CA GLN A 127 14.94 -3.75 20.89
C GLN A 127 14.36 -2.81 21.94
N LEU A 128 14.28 -1.50 21.66
CA LEU A 128 13.68 -0.53 22.57
C LEU A 128 12.24 -0.91 22.93
N PHE A 129 11.43 -1.29 21.94
CA PHE A 129 10.01 -1.65 22.13
C PHE A 129 9.80 -2.95 22.88
N ARG A 130 10.75 -3.89 22.87
CA ARG A 130 10.71 -5.07 23.76
C ARG A 130 10.70 -4.69 25.24
N TYR A 131 11.32 -3.56 25.59
CA TYR A 131 11.39 -3.08 26.96
C TYR A 131 10.39 -1.97 27.29
N LEU A 132 9.70 -1.46 26.28
CA LEU A 132 8.55 -0.58 26.42
C LEU A 132 7.27 -1.37 26.09
N PRO A 133 6.80 -2.28 26.98
CA PRO A 133 5.56 -3.00 26.73
C PRO A 133 4.39 -2.03 26.55
N ALA A 134 3.62 -2.27 25.49
CA ALA A 134 2.57 -1.36 25.01
C ALA A 134 1.55 -1.01 26.10
N GLU A 135 1.19 -1.98 26.95
CA GLU A 135 0.17 -1.84 27.97
C GLU A 135 0.50 -0.76 29.01
N LYS A 136 1.77 -0.38 29.09
CA LYS A 136 2.29 0.55 30.10
C LYS A 136 2.95 1.79 29.49
N PHE A 137 3.44 1.69 28.25
CA PHE A 137 4.32 2.71 27.67
C PHE A 137 3.88 3.17 26.28
N SER A 138 2.61 2.98 25.91
CA SER A 138 2.12 3.33 24.59
C SER A 138 2.43 4.77 24.18
N GLU A 139 2.20 5.74 25.08
CA GLU A 139 2.52 7.15 24.83
C GLU A 139 4.01 7.40 24.56
N ALA A 140 4.90 6.74 25.30
CA ALA A 140 6.34 6.85 25.09
C ALA A 140 6.77 6.25 23.75
N ARG A 141 6.17 5.13 23.33
CA ARG A 141 6.42 4.50 22.03
C ARG A 141 5.95 5.36 20.88
N LEU A 142 4.75 5.94 20.99
CA LEU A 142 4.22 6.88 20.01
C LEU A 142 5.13 8.11 19.89
N LEU A 143 5.62 8.65 21.00
CA LEU A 143 6.56 9.77 21.00
C LEU A 143 7.87 9.43 20.29
N VAL A 144 8.39 8.20 20.46
CA VAL A 144 9.56 7.72 19.72
C VAL A 144 9.25 7.69 18.22
N CYS A 145 8.14 7.07 17.82
CA CYS A 145 7.74 6.96 16.42
C CYS A 145 7.54 8.33 15.77
N GLU A 146 6.81 9.25 16.40
CA GLU A 146 6.62 10.63 15.93
C GLU A 146 7.94 11.34 15.67
N SER A 147 8.94 11.10 16.52
CA SER A 147 10.26 11.73 16.39
C SER A 147 10.99 11.20 15.16
N LEU A 148 10.89 9.90 14.90
CA LEU A 148 11.48 9.26 13.72
C LEU A 148 10.79 9.71 12.43
N ILE A 149 9.46 9.82 12.46
CA ILE A 149 8.68 10.33 11.32
C ILE A 149 9.07 11.76 10.97
N LYS A 150 9.22 12.64 11.97
CA LYS A 150 9.59 14.05 11.77
C LYS A 150 10.95 14.25 11.12
N GLU A 151 11.87 13.30 11.30
CA GLU A 151 13.21 13.34 10.69
C GLU A 151 13.31 12.45 9.44
N ASP A 152 12.19 12.06 8.84
CA ASP A 152 12.13 11.24 7.62
C ASP A 152 12.90 9.91 7.70
N PHE A 153 12.97 9.32 8.91
CA PHE A 153 13.78 8.12 9.17
C PHE A 153 13.46 6.94 8.23
N PHE A 154 12.20 6.81 7.82
CA PHE A 154 11.73 5.71 6.96
C PHE A 154 11.88 5.99 5.45
N SER A 155 12.43 7.15 5.06
CA SER A 155 12.59 7.53 3.66
C SER A 155 13.46 6.51 2.91
N GLY A 156 12.91 5.91 1.87
CA GLY A 156 13.55 4.86 1.08
C GLY A 156 13.77 3.53 1.82
N ASN A 157 13.20 3.34 3.01
CA ASN A 157 13.40 2.14 3.82
C ASN A 157 12.07 1.59 4.37
N VAL A 158 11.31 0.96 3.49
CA VAL A 158 10.03 0.33 3.82
C VAL A 158 10.16 -0.81 4.85
N ASN A 159 11.29 -1.52 4.83
CA ASN A 159 11.55 -2.62 5.76
C ASN A 159 11.67 -2.12 7.20
N ASP A 160 12.28 -0.96 7.42
CA ASP A 160 12.36 -0.40 8.76
C ASP A 160 10.99 -0.01 9.32
N LEU A 161 10.12 0.55 8.47
CA LEU A 161 8.74 0.83 8.86
C LEU A 161 7.97 -0.45 9.15
N LYS A 162 8.05 -1.45 8.26
CA LYS A 162 7.41 -2.76 8.43
C LYS A 162 7.81 -3.40 9.76
N ASN A 163 9.12 -3.47 10.02
CA ASN A 163 9.66 -4.06 11.26
C ASN A 163 9.16 -3.31 12.48
N MET A 164 9.14 -1.97 12.46
CA MET A 164 8.59 -1.20 13.56
C MET A 164 7.09 -1.50 13.79
N LEU A 165 6.28 -1.48 12.73
CA LEU A 165 4.84 -1.74 12.81
C LEU A 165 4.55 -3.11 13.43
N ALA A 166 5.34 -4.14 13.11
CA ALA A 166 5.17 -5.49 13.66
C ALA A 166 5.35 -5.57 15.20
N TYR A 167 5.96 -4.57 15.84
CA TYR A 167 6.08 -4.50 17.30
C TYR A 167 4.98 -3.66 17.95
N LEU A 168 4.31 -2.79 17.19
CA LEU A 168 3.27 -1.89 17.69
C LEU A 168 1.94 -2.63 17.90
N GLN A 169 1.15 -2.17 18.88
CA GLN A 169 -0.23 -2.62 19.05
C GLN A 169 -1.15 -1.97 18.00
N PRO A 170 -2.32 -2.57 17.70
CA PRO A 170 -3.33 -2.01 16.79
C PRO A 170 -3.53 -0.49 16.85
N ALA A 171 -3.82 0.05 18.03
CA ALA A 171 -4.06 1.49 18.21
C ALA A 171 -2.82 2.35 17.90
N GLU A 172 -1.63 1.82 18.18
CA GLU A 172 -0.38 2.51 17.87
C GLU A 172 -0.10 2.47 16.37
N GLN A 173 -0.31 1.32 15.72
CA GLN A 173 -0.18 1.19 14.27
C GLN A 173 -1.06 2.22 13.55
N ILE A 174 -2.34 2.31 13.93
CA ILE A 174 -3.28 3.30 13.38
C ILE A 174 -2.72 4.72 13.53
N SER A 175 -2.31 5.12 14.74
CA SER A 175 -1.78 6.46 15.00
C SER A 175 -0.54 6.78 14.15
N ILE A 176 0.36 5.80 13.96
CA ILE A 176 1.56 5.95 13.14
C ILE A 176 1.21 6.05 11.65
N LEU A 177 0.32 5.20 11.14
CA LEU A 177 -0.13 5.22 9.76
C LEU A 177 -0.81 6.55 9.40
N GLU A 178 -1.59 7.11 10.33
CA GLU A 178 -2.19 8.44 10.15
C GLU A 178 -1.16 9.57 10.18
N SER A 179 -0.12 9.46 11.01
CA SER A 179 0.96 10.45 11.09
C SER A 179 1.84 10.47 9.84
N LEU A 180 1.86 9.39 9.07
CA LEU A 180 2.66 9.23 7.85
C LEU A 180 1.99 9.74 6.57
N ARG A 181 0.77 10.30 6.64
CA ARG A 181 -0.02 10.76 5.47
C ARG A 181 0.75 11.68 4.52
N THR A 182 1.72 12.45 5.02
CA THR A 182 2.52 13.40 4.23
C THR A 182 3.88 12.88 3.79
N ASN A 183 4.25 11.64 4.15
CA ASN A 183 5.60 11.10 3.94
C ASN A 183 5.59 9.85 3.06
N TRP A 184 4.43 9.41 2.56
CA TRP A 184 4.32 8.18 1.78
C TRP A 184 5.12 8.19 0.48
N ASP A 185 5.34 9.37 -0.11
CA ASP A 185 6.18 9.58 -1.28
C ASP A 185 7.67 9.34 -1.01
N SER A 186 8.13 9.61 0.21
CA SER A 186 9.50 9.31 0.61
C SER A 186 9.69 7.83 0.95
N ILE A 187 8.64 7.16 1.45
CA ILE A 187 8.68 5.78 1.96
C ILE A 187 8.40 4.74 0.88
N LEU A 188 7.28 4.89 0.16
CA LEU A 188 6.82 3.94 -0.85
C LEU A 188 7.32 4.40 -2.22
N LYS A 189 7.91 3.49 -3.00
CA LYS A 189 8.39 3.78 -4.37
C LYS A 189 7.61 3.01 -5.42
N ASN A 190 7.07 1.85 -5.05
CA ASN A 190 6.34 0.96 -5.93
C ASN A 190 5.26 0.16 -5.17
N PRO A 191 4.32 -0.48 -5.88
CA PRO A 191 3.30 -1.33 -5.26
C PRO A 191 3.85 -2.48 -4.39
N GLU A 192 5.05 -3.00 -4.69
CA GLU A 192 5.68 -4.04 -3.88
C GLU A 192 6.07 -3.54 -2.48
N ASP A 193 6.44 -2.27 -2.33
CA ASP A 193 6.68 -1.64 -1.02
C ASP A 193 5.40 -1.60 -0.20
N PHE A 194 4.27 -1.27 -0.83
CA PHE A 194 2.95 -1.33 -0.18
C PHE A 194 2.65 -2.75 0.32
N ASN A 195 2.87 -3.76 -0.52
CA ASN A 195 2.65 -5.16 -0.17
C ASN A 195 3.53 -5.60 1.02
N GLN A 196 4.75 -5.08 1.13
CA GLN A 196 5.61 -5.36 2.28
C GLN A 196 5.00 -4.84 3.58
N ILE A 197 4.41 -3.64 3.61
CA ILE A 197 3.79 -3.07 4.81
C ILE A 197 2.57 -3.88 5.23
N ILE A 198 1.65 -4.18 4.31
CA ILE A 198 0.38 -4.82 4.70
C ILE A 198 0.57 -6.21 5.30
N SER A 199 1.65 -6.90 4.96
CA SER A 199 1.98 -8.20 5.56
C SER A 199 2.16 -8.17 7.09
N SER A 200 2.26 -6.98 7.68
CA SER A 200 2.42 -6.76 9.13
C SER A 200 1.19 -6.12 9.79
N LEU A 201 0.09 -5.93 9.05
CA LEU A 201 -1.13 -5.27 9.51
C LEU A 201 -2.28 -6.26 9.61
N ALA A 202 -3.19 -6.05 10.57
CA ALA A 202 -4.48 -6.73 10.56
C ALA A 202 -5.46 -5.98 9.65
N ALA A 203 -6.67 -6.52 9.50
CA ALA A 203 -7.64 -6.02 8.52
C ALA A 203 -8.04 -4.54 8.76
N ASP A 204 -8.25 -4.15 10.02
CA ASP A 204 -8.69 -2.81 10.36
C ASP A 204 -7.56 -1.78 10.16
N GLU A 205 -6.32 -2.12 10.52
CA GLU A 205 -5.16 -1.26 10.31
C GLU A 205 -4.83 -1.14 8.81
N CYS A 206 -5.04 -2.20 8.03
CA CYS A 206 -4.89 -2.15 6.59
C CYS A 206 -5.88 -1.16 5.95
N VAL A 207 -7.12 -1.07 6.45
CA VAL A 207 -8.10 -0.06 5.98
C VAL A 207 -7.60 1.35 6.27
N VAL A 208 -7.11 1.61 7.49
CA VAL A 208 -6.53 2.91 7.86
C VAL A 208 -5.31 3.25 7.00
N PHE A 209 -4.42 2.28 6.76
CA PHE A 209 -3.27 2.48 5.90
C PHE A 209 -3.70 2.86 4.48
N CYS A 210 -4.65 2.14 3.88
CA CYS A 210 -5.17 2.48 2.55
C CYS A 210 -5.83 3.87 2.50
N GLN A 211 -6.54 4.28 3.56
CA GLN A 211 -7.11 5.62 3.67
C GLN A 211 -6.02 6.70 3.83
N SER A 212 -4.94 6.40 4.54
CA SER A 212 -3.81 7.31 4.71
C SER A 212 -3.08 7.61 3.39
N LEU A 213 -3.22 6.71 2.40
CA LEU A 213 -2.65 6.83 1.06
C LEU A 213 -3.56 7.54 0.05
N ALA A 214 -4.72 8.08 0.48
CA ALA A 214 -5.76 8.59 -0.42
C ALA A 214 -5.24 9.56 -1.51
N THR A 215 -4.31 10.45 -1.16
CA THR A 215 -3.71 11.43 -2.08
C THR A 215 -2.47 10.89 -2.81
N TYR A 216 -1.89 9.79 -2.34
CA TYR A 216 -0.65 9.21 -2.86
C TYR A 216 -0.88 8.06 -3.85
N TRP A 217 -2.05 7.41 -3.81
CA TRP A 217 -2.41 6.33 -4.74
C TRP A 217 -2.10 6.61 -6.21
N PRO A 218 -2.35 7.81 -6.77
CA PRO A 218 -2.03 8.10 -8.18
C PRO A 218 -0.53 8.04 -8.51
N SER A 219 0.33 8.32 -7.54
CA SER A 219 1.79 8.23 -7.69
C SER A 219 2.27 6.77 -7.62
N LEU A 220 1.58 5.96 -6.83
CA LEU A 220 1.89 4.55 -6.60
C LEU A 220 1.34 3.64 -7.72
N ILE A 221 0.12 3.93 -8.19
CA ILE A 221 -0.62 3.17 -9.20
C ILE A 221 -0.54 3.93 -10.53
N LYS A 222 0.42 3.56 -11.36
CA LYS A 222 0.69 4.24 -12.64
C LYS A 222 -0.03 3.59 -13.82
N ASN A 223 -0.47 2.34 -13.65
CA ASN A 223 -1.17 1.56 -14.65
C ASN A 223 -2.04 0.47 -13.98
N PRO A 224 -2.96 -0.19 -14.71
CA PRO A 224 -3.82 -1.22 -14.13
C PRO A 224 -3.13 -2.45 -13.56
N LYS A 225 -1.92 -2.81 -14.04
CA LYS A 225 -1.18 -3.92 -13.45
C LYS A 225 -0.74 -3.60 -12.02
N ASP A 226 -0.36 -2.35 -11.76
CA ASP A 226 -0.02 -1.88 -10.41
C ASP A 226 -1.24 -2.01 -9.49
N TYR A 227 -2.43 -1.61 -9.96
CA TYR A 227 -3.68 -1.75 -9.22
C TYR A 227 -3.98 -3.22 -8.91
N ASN A 228 -3.88 -4.08 -9.93
CA ASN A 228 -4.15 -5.51 -9.79
C ASN A 228 -3.17 -6.19 -8.84
N LEU A 229 -1.90 -5.77 -8.84
CA LEU A 229 -0.90 -6.26 -7.91
C LEU A 229 -1.27 -5.92 -6.45
N VAL A 230 -1.70 -4.69 -6.19
CA VAL A 230 -2.20 -4.30 -4.86
C VAL A 230 -3.47 -5.06 -4.48
N VAL A 231 -4.45 -5.13 -5.38
CA VAL A 231 -5.74 -5.77 -5.10
C VAL A 231 -5.61 -7.28 -4.90
N SER A 232 -4.80 -7.96 -5.71
CA SER A 232 -4.54 -9.40 -5.53
C SER A 232 -3.91 -9.66 -4.17
N PHE A 233 -2.89 -8.88 -3.80
CA PHE A 233 -2.21 -9.04 -2.53
C PHE A 233 -3.15 -8.77 -1.34
N LEU A 234 -4.02 -7.74 -1.42
CA LEU A 234 -5.08 -7.49 -0.43
C LEU A 234 -6.07 -8.66 -0.32
N LYS A 235 -6.48 -9.26 -1.44
CA LYS A 235 -7.38 -10.43 -1.44
C LYS A 235 -6.70 -11.65 -0.81
N ASP A 236 -5.46 -11.92 -1.18
CA ASP A 236 -4.69 -13.08 -0.70
C ASP A 236 -4.43 -13.02 0.81
N HIS A 237 -4.35 -11.82 1.39
CA HIS A 237 -4.17 -11.60 2.82
C HIS A 237 -5.48 -11.31 3.58
N GLY A 238 -6.65 -11.44 2.93
CA GLY A 238 -7.96 -11.27 3.58
C GLY A 238 -8.33 -9.82 3.91
N HIS A 239 -7.67 -8.83 3.30
CA HIS A 239 -7.88 -7.39 3.52
C HIS A 239 -8.88 -6.77 2.52
N THR A 240 -9.93 -7.50 2.15
CA THR A 240 -10.87 -7.07 1.10
C THR A 240 -11.59 -5.76 1.41
N ALA A 241 -11.78 -5.44 2.70
CA ALA A 241 -12.37 -4.17 3.14
C ALA A 241 -11.54 -2.94 2.71
N ALA A 242 -10.23 -3.09 2.53
CA ALA A 242 -9.32 -2.02 2.13
C ALA A 242 -9.32 -1.74 0.61
N ILE A 243 -9.96 -2.60 -0.19
CA ILE A 243 -10.08 -2.41 -1.65
C ILE A 243 -11.02 -1.25 -1.99
N THR A 244 -12.10 -1.07 -1.23
CA THR A 244 -13.06 0.02 -1.43
C THR A 244 -12.43 1.42 -1.27
N PRO A 245 -11.73 1.76 -0.17
CA PRO A 245 -11.09 3.06 -0.04
C PRO A 245 -10.02 3.30 -1.11
N LEU A 246 -9.22 2.28 -1.46
CA LEU A 246 -8.27 2.34 -2.58
C LEU A 246 -8.98 2.71 -3.90
N PHE A 247 -10.07 2.00 -4.23
CA PHE A 247 -10.82 2.24 -5.45
C PHE A 247 -11.41 3.66 -5.49
N ASN A 248 -12.01 4.12 -4.39
CA ASN A 248 -12.61 5.45 -4.29
C ASN A 248 -11.57 6.56 -4.51
N SER A 249 -10.36 6.41 -3.97
CA SER A 249 -9.27 7.37 -4.17
C SER A 249 -8.78 7.48 -5.62
N LEU A 250 -8.99 6.44 -6.42
CA LEU A 250 -8.54 6.38 -7.81
C LEU A 250 -9.64 6.71 -8.84
N GLN A 251 -10.88 6.95 -8.41
CA GLN A 251 -12.04 7.19 -9.30
C GLN A 251 -11.80 8.25 -10.38
N THR A 252 -11.11 9.34 -10.04
CA THR A 252 -10.81 10.45 -10.96
C THR A 252 -9.56 10.21 -11.81
N TYR A 253 -8.78 9.17 -11.51
CA TYR A 253 -7.49 8.88 -12.14
C TYR A 253 -7.55 7.73 -13.14
N TRP A 254 -8.63 6.95 -13.17
CA TRP A 254 -8.79 5.86 -14.15
C TRP A 254 -8.54 6.30 -15.60
N PRO A 255 -9.09 7.43 -16.09
CA PRO A 255 -8.85 7.84 -17.48
C PRO A 255 -7.37 8.11 -17.81
N SER A 256 -6.56 8.56 -16.84
CA SER A 256 -5.14 8.90 -17.09
C SER A 256 -4.21 7.68 -17.07
N ILE A 257 -4.60 6.60 -16.38
CA ILE A 257 -3.80 5.37 -16.31
C ILE A 257 -4.21 4.32 -17.36
N LEU A 258 -5.39 4.46 -17.97
CA LEU A 258 -5.90 3.60 -19.03
C LEU A 258 -5.44 4.12 -20.40
N LYS A 259 -4.33 3.58 -20.91
CA LYS A 259 -3.73 4.03 -22.19
C LYS A 259 -4.16 3.18 -23.37
N THR A 260 -4.43 1.90 -23.13
CA THR A 260 -4.74 0.90 -24.16
C THR A 260 -5.97 0.08 -23.80
N THR A 261 -6.58 -0.59 -24.77
CA THR A 261 -7.62 -1.61 -24.48
C THR A 261 -7.15 -2.69 -23.52
N SER A 262 -5.89 -3.11 -23.62
CA SER A 262 -5.34 -4.12 -22.71
C SER A 262 -5.33 -3.62 -21.27
N ASP A 263 -5.06 -2.33 -21.04
CA ASP A 263 -5.15 -1.71 -19.72
C ASP A 263 -6.59 -1.76 -19.19
N LEU A 264 -7.58 -1.44 -20.01
CA LEU A 264 -9.00 -1.48 -19.62
C LEU A 264 -9.44 -2.90 -19.25
N VAL A 265 -9.14 -3.89 -20.09
CA VAL A 265 -9.48 -5.29 -19.81
C VAL A 265 -8.79 -5.76 -18.54
N CYS A 266 -7.49 -5.48 -18.40
CA CYS A 266 -6.70 -5.80 -17.22
C CYS A 266 -7.34 -5.23 -15.94
N LEU A 267 -7.81 -3.98 -15.97
CA LEU A 267 -8.49 -3.36 -14.83
C LEU A 267 -9.83 -4.07 -14.54
N LEU A 268 -10.67 -4.26 -15.56
CA LEU A 268 -12.01 -4.83 -15.40
C LEU A 268 -12.00 -6.24 -14.80
N ASP A 269 -10.97 -7.04 -15.09
CA ASP A 269 -10.83 -8.41 -14.58
C ASP A 269 -10.70 -8.49 -13.04
N TYR A 270 -10.28 -7.39 -12.39
CA TYR A 270 -10.03 -7.36 -10.93
C TYR A 270 -11.05 -6.55 -10.13
N LEU A 271 -11.87 -5.75 -10.82
CA LEU A 271 -12.95 -4.99 -10.21
C LEU A 271 -14.13 -5.89 -9.84
N ILE A 272 -14.76 -5.61 -8.71
CA ILE A 272 -16.08 -6.18 -8.45
C ILE A 272 -17.11 -5.55 -9.42
N PRO A 273 -18.24 -6.23 -9.73
CA PRO A 273 -19.15 -5.77 -10.77
C PRO A 273 -19.63 -4.32 -10.62
N MET A 274 -19.87 -3.86 -9.39
CA MET A 274 -20.30 -2.48 -9.11
C MET A 274 -19.19 -1.45 -9.41
N GLN A 275 -17.94 -1.75 -9.05
CA GLN A 275 -16.79 -0.91 -9.39
C GLN A 275 -16.56 -0.86 -10.90
N GLY A 276 -16.70 -2.00 -11.58
CA GLY A 276 -16.63 -2.07 -13.04
C GLY A 276 -17.69 -1.18 -13.70
N GLN A 277 -18.91 -1.12 -13.16
CA GLN A 277 -19.94 -0.21 -13.64
C GLN A 277 -19.56 1.27 -13.45
N GLU A 278 -18.94 1.63 -12.33
CA GLU A 278 -18.51 3.01 -12.07
C GLU A 278 -17.38 3.45 -13.01
N VAL A 279 -16.35 2.61 -13.19
CA VAL A 279 -15.25 2.88 -14.14
C VAL A 279 -15.80 2.97 -15.56
N TYR A 280 -16.68 2.04 -15.95
CA TYR A 280 -17.32 2.09 -17.25
C TYR A 280 -18.13 3.38 -17.43
N GLY A 281 -18.93 3.77 -16.43
CA GLY A 281 -19.75 4.97 -16.45
C GLY A 281 -18.94 6.27 -16.52
N SER A 282 -17.73 6.32 -15.93
CA SER A 282 -16.85 7.47 -16.06
C SER A 282 -16.22 7.56 -17.45
N LEU A 283 -15.82 6.44 -18.04
CA LEU A 283 -15.24 6.37 -19.38
C LEU A 283 -16.24 6.69 -20.49
N VAL A 284 -17.50 6.26 -20.37
CA VAL A 284 -18.55 6.52 -21.38
C VAL A 284 -18.78 8.01 -21.65
N LYS A 285 -18.52 8.87 -20.65
CA LYS A 285 -18.68 10.33 -20.81
C LYS A 285 -17.62 10.92 -21.72
N ASP A 286 -16.40 10.38 -21.69
CA ASP A 286 -15.26 10.87 -22.44
C ASP A 286 -14.33 9.70 -22.76
N TRP A 287 -14.72 8.90 -23.76
CA TRP A 287 -13.98 7.70 -24.14
C TRP A 287 -12.67 8.10 -24.80
N PRO A 288 -11.49 7.76 -24.25
CA PRO A 288 -10.24 8.07 -24.93
C PRO A 288 -10.20 7.32 -26.26
N SER A 289 -10.07 8.05 -27.36
CA SER A 289 -10.06 7.48 -28.72
C SER A 289 -8.91 6.49 -28.94
N SER A 290 -7.85 6.59 -28.13
CA SER A 290 -6.71 5.66 -28.12
C SER A 290 -6.99 4.31 -27.46
N LEU A 291 -8.11 4.15 -26.74
CA LEU A 291 -8.42 2.85 -26.13
C LEU A 291 -8.86 1.85 -27.19
N ILE A 292 -9.74 2.24 -28.12
CA ILE A 292 -10.35 1.34 -29.11
C ILE A 292 -9.97 1.85 -30.50
N GLU A 293 -8.84 1.39 -31.03
CA GLU A 293 -8.31 1.86 -32.31
C GLU A 293 -8.71 0.95 -33.47
N ASN A 294 -8.95 -0.34 -33.19
CA ASN A 294 -9.26 -1.34 -34.21
C ASN A 294 -10.29 -2.37 -33.74
N ILE A 295 -10.69 -3.28 -34.64
CA ILE A 295 -11.70 -4.29 -34.35
C ILE A 295 -11.25 -5.32 -33.31
N ARG A 296 -9.95 -5.58 -33.17
CA ARG A 296 -9.43 -6.49 -32.13
C ARG A 296 -9.55 -5.85 -30.76
N ASP A 297 -9.34 -4.55 -30.63
CA ASP A 297 -9.56 -3.82 -29.39
C ASP A 297 -11.04 -3.89 -28.97
N LEU A 298 -11.94 -3.64 -29.93
CA LEU A 298 -13.38 -3.80 -29.69
C LEU A 298 -13.73 -5.23 -29.29
N GLN A 299 -13.09 -6.24 -29.91
CA GLN A 299 -13.25 -7.64 -29.54
C GLN A 299 -12.84 -7.90 -28.08
N LEU A 300 -11.66 -7.43 -27.69
CA LEU A 300 -11.10 -7.64 -26.36
C LEU A 300 -12.01 -7.04 -25.28
N VAL A 301 -12.38 -5.77 -25.42
CA VAL A 301 -13.30 -5.12 -24.47
C VAL A 301 -14.68 -5.77 -24.48
N SER A 302 -15.13 -6.30 -25.62
CA SER A 302 -16.41 -6.99 -25.68
C SER A 302 -16.46 -8.18 -24.72
N TYR A 303 -15.36 -8.87 -24.41
CA TYR A 303 -15.38 -9.99 -23.48
C TYR A 303 -15.65 -9.58 -22.03
N SER A 304 -15.19 -8.40 -21.64
CA SER A 304 -15.32 -7.89 -20.26
C SER A 304 -16.61 -7.11 -20.01
N LEU A 305 -17.35 -6.74 -21.06
CA LEU A 305 -18.60 -5.99 -20.95
C LEU A 305 -19.85 -6.87 -21.05
N ASN A 306 -20.89 -6.52 -20.30
CA ASN A 306 -22.22 -7.05 -20.54
C ASN A 306 -22.87 -6.40 -21.79
N ASP A 307 -23.97 -6.97 -22.27
CA ASP A 307 -24.63 -6.51 -23.50
C ASP A 307 -25.09 -5.04 -23.45
N GLY A 308 -25.57 -4.58 -22.29
CA GLY A 308 -25.98 -3.19 -22.10
C GLY A 308 -24.81 -2.21 -22.19
N GLN A 309 -23.70 -2.53 -21.53
CA GLN A 309 -22.45 -1.77 -21.61
C GLN A 309 -21.87 -1.82 -23.03
N PHE A 310 -21.84 -2.99 -23.67
CA PHE A 310 -21.35 -3.11 -25.03
C PHE A 310 -22.17 -2.25 -26.01
N LYS A 311 -23.49 -2.18 -25.84
CA LYS A 311 -24.36 -1.30 -26.64
C LYS A 311 -24.01 0.17 -26.45
N VAL A 312 -23.88 0.63 -25.20
CA VAL A 312 -23.53 2.02 -24.91
C VAL A 312 -22.15 2.37 -25.49
N LEU A 313 -21.19 1.43 -25.41
CA LEU A 313 -19.88 1.60 -26.04
C LEU A 313 -20.02 1.80 -27.56
N CYS A 314 -20.73 0.91 -28.26
CA CYS A 314 -20.93 1.05 -29.70
C CYS A 314 -21.66 2.34 -30.08
N GLU A 315 -22.63 2.81 -29.28
CA GLU A 315 -23.35 4.05 -29.54
C GLU A 315 -22.53 5.32 -29.27
N THR A 316 -21.53 5.24 -28.37
CA THR A 316 -20.67 6.38 -28.00
C THR A 316 -19.39 6.47 -28.85
N LEU A 317 -18.93 5.36 -29.41
CA LEU A 317 -17.81 5.31 -30.35
C LEU A 317 -18.16 6.04 -31.65
N LYS A 318 -17.91 7.35 -31.70
CA LYS A 318 -18.08 8.19 -32.90
C LYS A 318 -17.33 7.67 -34.12
N CYS A 319 -16.26 6.90 -33.89
CA CYS A 319 -15.40 6.33 -34.92
C CYS A 319 -15.82 4.90 -35.32
N LEU A 320 -16.97 4.38 -34.86
CA LEU A 320 -17.36 2.99 -35.11
C LEU A 320 -17.40 2.64 -36.62
N PRO A 321 -17.99 3.45 -37.51
CA PRO A 321 -17.91 3.23 -38.96
C PRO A 321 -16.47 3.13 -39.48
N THR A 322 -15.64 4.13 -39.15
CA THR A 322 -14.24 4.22 -39.58
C THR A 322 -13.35 3.14 -38.97
N LEU A 323 -13.70 2.64 -37.79
CA LEU A 323 -12.99 1.56 -37.11
C LEU A 323 -13.20 0.22 -37.82
N ILE A 324 -14.36 0.05 -38.47
CA ILE A 324 -14.68 -1.12 -39.28
C ILE A 324 -14.16 -0.96 -40.71
N GLU A 325 -14.27 0.25 -41.27
CA GLU A 325 -13.78 0.60 -42.61
C GLU A 325 -12.24 0.56 -42.65
N GLY A 326 -11.69 -0.46 -43.32
CA GLY A 326 -10.24 -0.62 -43.48
C GLY A 326 -9.62 -1.76 -42.66
N GLN A 327 -10.41 -2.45 -41.83
CA GLN A 327 -9.93 -3.63 -41.11
C GLN A 327 -9.80 -4.84 -42.06
N PRO A 328 -8.80 -5.71 -41.84
CA PRO A 328 -8.70 -6.97 -42.57
C PRO A 328 -9.98 -7.78 -42.42
N LYS A 329 -10.47 -8.33 -43.54
CA LYS A 329 -11.66 -9.19 -43.55
C LYS A 329 -11.55 -10.32 -42.53
N ASP A 330 -10.38 -10.91 -42.36
CA ASP A 330 -10.13 -12.02 -41.43
C ASP A 330 -10.30 -11.60 -39.96
N ASP A 331 -9.96 -10.36 -39.60
CA ASP A 331 -10.14 -9.84 -38.24
C ASP A 331 -11.63 -9.60 -37.94
N LEU A 332 -12.37 -9.12 -38.94
CA LEU A 332 -13.82 -8.97 -38.86
C LEU A 332 -14.51 -10.34 -38.76
N GLU A 333 -14.09 -11.32 -39.57
CA GLU A 333 -14.60 -12.70 -39.46
C GLU A 333 -14.28 -13.33 -38.09
N ARG A 334 -13.09 -13.06 -37.54
CA ARG A 334 -12.69 -13.52 -36.21
C ARG A 334 -13.54 -12.91 -35.10
N PHE A 335 -13.80 -11.60 -35.16
CA PHE A 335 -14.69 -10.93 -34.20
C PHE A 335 -16.05 -11.61 -34.16
N VAL A 336 -16.68 -11.84 -35.33
CA VAL A 336 -18.02 -12.41 -35.42
C VAL A 336 -18.09 -13.85 -34.95
N ARG A 337 -17.04 -14.62 -35.25
CA ARG A 337 -16.95 -16.02 -34.81
C ARG A 337 -16.84 -16.11 -33.30
N ASN A 338 -16.11 -15.20 -32.67
CA ASN A 338 -15.74 -15.32 -31.27
C ASN A 338 -16.57 -14.44 -30.33
N ALA A 339 -17.33 -13.47 -30.85
CA ALA A 339 -18.23 -12.63 -30.06
C ALA A 339 -19.56 -13.34 -29.82
N ASP A 340 -20.20 -13.03 -28.68
CA ASP A 340 -21.55 -13.51 -28.41
C ASP A 340 -22.55 -13.01 -29.47
N SER A 341 -23.53 -13.85 -29.80
CA SER A 341 -24.54 -13.55 -30.82
C SER A 341 -25.29 -12.23 -30.58
N GLN A 342 -25.50 -11.83 -29.32
CA GLN A 342 -26.11 -10.56 -28.95
C GLN A 342 -25.18 -9.39 -29.18
N LYS A 343 -23.90 -9.51 -28.83
CA LYS A 343 -22.88 -8.48 -29.10
C LYS A 343 -22.75 -8.22 -30.59
N VAL A 344 -22.78 -9.27 -31.41
CA VAL A 344 -22.82 -9.12 -32.86
C VAL A 344 -24.07 -8.37 -33.33
N LYS A 345 -25.27 -8.72 -32.82
CA LYS A 345 -26.52 -8.00 -33.16
C LYS A 345 -26.49 -6.53 -32.75
N ILE A 346 -25.94 -6.22 -31.57
CA ILE A 346 -25.77 -4.86 -31.07
C ILE A 346 -24.89 -4.06 -32.01
N LEU A 347 -23.71 -4.61 -32.37
CA LEU A 347 -22.81 -3.96 -33.32
C LEU A 347 -23.51 -3.66 -34.64
N PHE A 348 -24.30 -4.61 -35.17
CA PHE A 348 -25.09 -4.40 -36.38
C PHE A 348 -26.12 -3.28 -36.25
N ALA A 349 -26.85 -3.24 -35.14
CA ALA A 349 -27.85 -2.21 -34.91
C ALA A 349 -27.23 -0.81 -34.89
N CYS A 350 -26.07 -0.67 -34.23
CA CYS A 350 -25.31 0.59 -34.21
C CYS A 350 -24.82 0.98 -35.60
N LEU A 351 -24.16 0.06 -36.33
CA LEU A 351 -23.68 0.34 -37.69
C LEU A 351 -24.81 0.70 -38.67
N LYS A 352 -25.99 0.10 -38.52
CA LYS A 352 -27.16 0.43 -39.34
C LYS A 352 -27.71 1.82 -39.04
N LYS A 353 -27.65 2.27 -37.79
CA LYS A 353 -28.04 3.63 -37.41
C LYS A 353 -27.11 4.67 -38.05
N ASP A 354 -25.83 4.34 -38.19
CA ASP A 354 -24.81 5.20 -38.80
C ASP A 354 -24.70 5.05 -40.34
N GLU A 355 -25.55 4.23 -40.96
CA GLU A 355 -25.58 4.00 -42.42
C GLU A 355 -25.68 5.31 -43.25
N PRO A 356 -26.47 6.34 -42.87
CA PRO A 356 -26.49 7.61 -43.59
C PRO A 356 -25.14 8.36 -43.56
N LEU A 357 -24.41 8.26 -42.44
CA LEU A 357 -23.08 8.85 -42.26
C LEU A 357 -22.04 8.13 -43.13
N MET A 358 -22.10 6.79 -43.17
CA MET A 358 -21.24 5.99 -44.05
C MET A 358 -21.45 6.31 -45.53
N LYS A 359 -22.71 6.46 -45.98
CA LYS A 359 -23.02 6.84 -47.37
C LYS A 359 -22.46 8.20 -47.74
N LYS A 360 -22.62 9.19 -46.85
CA LYS A 360 -22.09 10.56 -47.05
C LYS A 360 -20.56 10.58 -47.14
N ASN A 361 -19.86 9.81 -46.29
CA ASN A 361 -18.40 9.72 -46.33
C ASN A 361 -17.89 9.05 -47.63
N ALA A 362 -18.58 7.99 -48.09
CA ALA A 362 -18.25 7.33 -49.35
C ALA A 362 -18.47 8.24 -50.57
N GLU A 363 -19.57 9.02 -50.58
CA GLU A 363 -19.84 10.00 -51.63
C GLU A 363 -18.79 11.13 -51.64
N GLN A 364 -18.40 11.65 -50.48
CA GLN A 364 -17.33 12.66 -50.38
C GLN A 364 -15.96 12.14 -50.81
N ALA A 365 -15.60 10.89 -50.47
CA ALA A 365 -14.37 10.27 -50.94
C ALA A 365 -14.35 10.06 -52.47
N SER A 366 -15.52 9.79 -53.07
CA SER A 366 -15.66 9.64 -54.53
C SER A 366 -15.65 10.97 -55.29
N GLY A 367 -15.96 12.09 -54.62
CA GLY A 367 -15.96 13.44 -55.22
C GLY A 367 -14.60 14.14 -55.26
N ILE A 368 -13.58 13.64 -54.56
CA ILE A 368 -12.23 14.26 -54.46
C ILE A 368 -11.29 13.79 -55.59
N THR A 369 -11.66 12.82 -56.43
CA THR A 369 -10.80 12.36 -57.53
C THR A 369 -10.88 13.26 -58.77
N HIS A 370 -10.19 14.42 -58.72
CA HIS A 370 -9.55 14.95 -59.92
C HIS A 370 -8.17 14.30 -60.08
N ALA A 371 -8.06 13.45 -61.10
CA ALA A 371 -6.82 13.04 -61.79
C ALA A 371 -5.66 12.49 -60.93
N SER A 372 -5.76 11.23 -60.54
CA SER A 372 -4.64 10.26 -60.70
C SER A 372 -5.15 8.85 -60.43
N THR A 373 -4.84 7.95 -61.34
CA THR A 373 -5.19 6.52 -61.31
C THR A 373 -4.53 5.83 -60.13
N PHE A 374 -5.20 5.82 -58.98
CA PHE A 374 -4.99 4.86 -57.90
C PHE A 374 -6.30 4.09 -57.68
N LYS A 375 -6.31 2.81 -58.06
CA LYS A 375 -7.41 1.87 -57.77
C LYS A 375 -7.46 1.61 -56.26
N LEU A 376 -8.12 2.48 -55.50
CA LEU A 376 -8.62 2.13 -54.17
C LEU A 376 -10.00 1.51 -54.31
N GLY A 377 -10.18 0.31 -53.75
CA GLY A 377 -11.40 -0.48 -53.85
C GLY A 377 -12.60 0.18 -53.19
N THR A 378 -13.43 0.85 -53.97
CA THR A 378 -14.66 1.56 -53.56
C THR A 378 -15.86 0.66 -53.23
N SER A 379 -15.65 -0.60 -52.78
CA SER A 379 -16.76 -1.56 -52.58
C SER A 379 -16.98 -2.05 -51.14
N PHE A 380 -16.19 -1.60 -50.17
CA PHE A 380 -16.12 -2.26 -48.88
C PHE A 380 -17.34 -2.04 -47.95
N PRO A 381 -17.96 -0.85 -47.81
CA PRO A 381 -19.09 -0.68 -46.88
C PRO A 381 -20.31 -1.52 -47.29
N MET A 382 -20.68 -1.48 -48.58
CA MET A 382 -21.78 -2.28 -49.14
C MET A 382 -21.44 -3.77 -49.24
N GLY A 383 -20.18 -4.12 -49.51
CA GLY A 383 -19.69 -5.50 -49.50
C GLY A 383 -19.70 -6.11 -48.10
N PHE A 384 -19.38 -5.32 -47.07
CA PHE A 384 -19.45 -5.69 -45.66
C PHE A 384 -20.89 -5.89 -45.20
N PHE A 385 -21.81 -4.95 -45.49
CA PHE A 385 -23.24 -5.15 -45.21
C PHE A 385 -23.85 -6.33 -45.99
N LYS A 386 -23.42 -6.60 -47.23
CA LYS A 386 -23.81 -7.80 -47.99
C LYS A 386 -23.20 -9.08 -47.40
N PHE A 387 -21.94 -9.03 -46.98
CA PHE A 387 -21.25 -10.14 -46.35
C PHE A 387 -21.94 -10.52 -45.05
N PHE A 388 -22.30 -9.53 -44.23
CA PHE A 388 -23.00 -9.73 -42.98
C PHE A 388 -24.47 -10.10 -43.15
N SER A 389 -25.24 -9.42 -44.00
CA SER A 389 -26.63 -9.84 -44.26
C SER A 389 -26.73 -11.27 -44.83
N LYS A 390 -25.70 -11.76 -45.54
CA LYS A 390 -25.64 -13.15 -46.03
C LYS A 390 -25.03 -14.15 -45.04
N LYS A 391 -23.92 -13.82 -44.36
CA LYS A 391 -23.25 -14.75 -43.42
C LYS A 391 -23.78 -14.69 -42.00
N LEU A 392 -24.33 -13.57 -41.52
CA LEU A 392 -24.89 -13.46 -40.16
C LEU A 392 -26.03 -14.47 -39.92
N PRO A 393 -26.98 -14.69 -40.86
CA PRO A 393 -27.96 -15.77 -40.70
C PRO A 393 -27.31 -17.16 -40.66
N LEU A 394 -26.23 -17.39 -41.42
CA LEU A 394 -25.49 -18.66 -41.46
C LEU A 394 -24.68 -18.90 -40.17
N ILE A 395 -24.07 -17.86 -39.60
CA ILE A 395 -23.31 -17.93 -38.34
C ILE A 395 -24.24 -18.06 -37.13
N LEU A 396 -25.37 -17.35 -37.14
CA LEU A 396 -26.40 -17.49 -36.12
C LEU A 396 -27.02 -18.89 -36.14
N THR A 397 -27.28 -19.46 -37.32
CA THR A 397 -27.79 -20.84 -37.45
C THR A 397 -26.73 -21.89 -37.06
N SER A 398 -25.45 -21.69 -37.40
CA SER A 398 -24.38 -22.62 -37.00
C SER A 398 -24.07 -22.59 -35.49
N ASN A 399 -24.05 -21.41 -34.85
CA ASN A 399 -23.81 -21.30 -33.41
C ASN A 399 -25.04 -21.74 -32.57
N LEU A 400 -26.27 -21.54 -33.07
CA LEU A 400 -27.47 -22.17 -32.51
C LEU A 400 -27.40 -23.71 -32.59
N SER A 401 -26.86 -24.26 -33.68
CA SER A 401 -26.68 -25.71 -33.85
C SER A 401 -25.64 -26.27 -32.87
N LEU A 402 -24.55 -25.53 -32.60
CA LEU A 402 -23.48 -25.91 -31.67
C LEU A 402 -23.90 -25.78 -30.18
N CYS A 403 -24.70 -24.79 -29.83
CA CYS A 403 -25.27 -24.67 -28.48
C CYS A 403 -26.36 -25.72 -28.18
N LEU A 404 -27.04 -26.24 -29.21
CA LEU A 404 -28.04 -27.32 -29.05
C LEU A 404 -27.40 -28.71 -28.95
N THR A 405 -26.18 -28.91 -29.44
CA THR A 405 -25.44 -30.18 -29.31
C THR A 405 -24.64 -30.31 -27.99
N LEU A 406 -24.46 -29.22 -27.24
CA LEU A 406 -23.78 -29.22 -25.93
C LEU A 406 -24.77 -29.23 -24.74
N LYS A 407 -26.09 -29.28 -25.01
CA LYS A 407 -27.16 -29.38 -23.99
C LYS A 407 -27.96 -30.69 -24.05
N SER A 408 -27.49 -31.66 -24.85
CA SER A 408 -27.90 -33.07 -24.82
C SER A 408 -26.74 -33.90 -24.29
#